data_AF-A0A9W7D382-F1
#
_entry.id   AF-A0A9W7D382-F1
#
_cell.length_a   1.000
_cell.length_b   1.000
_cell.length_c   1.000
_cell.angle_alpha   90.00
_cell.angle_beta   90.00
_cell.angle_gamma   90.00
#
_symmetry.space_group_name_H-M   'P 1'
#
loop_
_entity.id
_entity.type
_entity.pdbx_description
1 polymer ?
#
loop_
_entity_poly.entity_id
_entity_poly.type
_entity_poly.pdbx_seq_one_letter_code
_entity_poly.pdbx_strand_id
1 'polypeptide(L)'
;MGRSKKKRTREEIEQAMRDNERMNATPAALEEPAAKKRRQARRRNKRYNLNKEFQALAVDTAEDFTAAASRPPVAAAVPEITPALVPATVPPRVPTPVLAPPSAVEPQHPQANPAQGRRQRASLTASQQERVRTRDRERARARRANRTLSQQERDRRRDAERKRARSALLSEAAVSEQRNQNRTQQANVRANRPAQERLILQDADRFRHEQRREQETPDERSARLARERAHQEERRANLSQQQEEAEQAYRREYQAMQRDGQDDEENEEARQNERTRRGSLRRGHTLANHEDFRVSMLSGPNIVDGRHKLPPTTVCPHCNAWKWPAEPRKPAA
;
A
#
# COMPACT_ATOMS: atom_id res chain seq x y z
N MET A 1 5.96 49.28 7.17
CA MET A 1 7.25 48.55 7.16
C MET A 1 7.07 47.21 7.89
N GLY A 2 6.58 46.19 7.20
CA GLY A 2 6.42 44.85 7.80
C GLY A 2 7.79 44.21 8.00
N ARG A 3 8.19 43.92 9.24
CA ARG A 3 9.41 43.15 9.51
C ARG A 3 9.25 41.76 8.90
N SER A 4 9.96 41.46 7.81
CA SER A 4 10.08 40.10 7.30
C SER A 4 10.66 39.22 8.42
N LYS A 5 9.88 38.26 8.91
CA LYS A 5 10.35 37.28 9.88
C LYS A 5 11.54 36.56 9.25
N LYS A 6 12.71 36.61 9.88
CA LYS A 6 13.91 35.89 9.42
C LYS A 6 13.52 34.41 9.24
N LYS A 7 13.82 33.83 8.07
CA LYS A 7 13.70 32.39 7.85
C LYS A 7 14.65 31.72 8.85
N ARG A 8 14.16 30.74 9.62
CA ARG A 8 15.00 29.96 10.53
C ARG A 8 15.93 29.07 9.73
N THR A 9 17.13 28.83 10.25
CA THR A 9 18.05 27.84 9.66
C THR A 9 17.58 26.42 9.98
N ARG A 10 18.10 25.43 9.24
CA ARG A 10 17.78 24.01 9.46
C ARG A 10 18.04 23.57 10.90
N GLU A 11 19.18 23.98 11.47
CA GLU A 11 19.57 23.66 12.84
C GLU A 11 18.64 24.31 13.88
N GLU A 12 18.20 25.55 13.64
CA GLU A 12 17.22 26.23 14.50
C GLU A 12 15.86 25.52 14.51
N ILE A 13 15.44 24.94 13.38
CA ILE A 13 14.20 24.18 13.28
C ILE A 13 14.33 22.84 14.02
N GLU A 14 15.44 22.12 13.85
CA GLU A 14 15.70 20.88 14.58
C GLU A 14 15.79 21.11 16.09
N GLN A 15 16.42 22.21 16.53
CA GLN A 15 16.48 22.59 17.94
C GLN A 15 15.10 22.97 18.48
N ALA A 16 14.31 23.73 17.72
CA ALA A 16 12.94 24.08 18.11
C ALA A 16 12.02 22.86 18.22
N MET A 17 12.28 21.79 17.44
CA MET A 17 11.58 20.52 17.57
C MET A 17 11.90 19.83 18.89
N ARG A 18 13.19 19.76 19.27
CA ARG A 18 13.62 19.19 20.56
C ARG A 18 13.06 19.98 21.74
N ASP A 19 13.07 21.30 21.66
CA ASP A 19 12.52 22.16 22.70
C ASP A 19 11.00 22.02 22.81
N ASN A 20 10.30 21.81 21.70
CA ASN A 20 8.86 21.51 21.72
C ASN A 20 8.56 20.19 22.45
N GLU A 21 9.41 19.17 22.25
CA GLU A 21 9.28 17.88 22.93
C GLU A 21 9.58 17.99 24.43
N ARG A 22 10.56 18.81 24.83
CA ARG A 22 10.86 19.11 26.23
C ARG A 22 9.73 19.88 26.91
N MET A 23 9.25 20.96 26.30
CA MET A 23 8.20 21.83 26.86
C MET A 23 6.83 21.14 26.92
N ASN A 24 6.58 20.15 26.06
CA ASN A 24 5.33 19.39 26.03
C ASN A 24 5.55 17.90 26.36
N ALA A 25 6.54 17.61 27.21
CA ALA A 25 6.72 16.29 27.77
C ALA A 25 5.49 15.89 28.61
N THR A 26 5.18 14.60 28.65
CA THR A 26 4.10 14.09 29.52
C THR A 26 4.53 14.26 30.98
N PRO A 27 3.75 14.96 31.82
CA PRO A 27 4.07 15.08 33.24
C PRO A 27 4.01 13.71 33.92
N ALA A 28 4.79 13.53 34.98
CA ALA A 28 4.86 12.26 35.72
C ALA A 28 3.57 11.96 36.53
N ALA A 29 2.74 12.97 36.78
CA ALA A 29 1.47 12.83 37.49
C ALA A 29 0.32 12.38 36.56
N LEU A 30 -0.71 11.76 37.14
CA LEU A 30 -1.95 11.44 36.43
C LEU A 30 -2.62 12.74 35.98
N GLU A 31 -2.73 12.89 34.67
CA GLU A 31 -3.26 14.08 34.04
C GLU A 31 -4.71 13.88 33.62
N GLU A 32 -5.52 14.91 33.83
CA GLU A 32 -6.90 14.98 33.35
C GLU A 32 -6.97 14.77 31.82
N PRO A 33 -7.91 13.95 31.30
CA PRO A 33 -8.02 13.66 29.87
C PRO A 33 -8.08 14.90 28.95
N ALA A 34 -8.72 15.98 29.41
CA ALA A 34 -8.82 17.24 28.66
C ALA A 34 -7.46 17.97 28.55
N ALA A 35 -6.69 18.02 29.64
CA ALA A 35 -5.35 18.63 29.66
C ALA A 35 -4.38 17.86 28.76
N LYS A 36 -4.45 16.53 28.78
CA LYS A 36 -3.68 15.63 27.90
C LYS A 36 -3.97 15.92 26.43
N LYS A 37 -5.24 16.08 26.06
CA LYS A 37 -5.66 16.41 24.69
C LYS A 37 -5.10 17.77 24.24
N ARG A 38 -5.17 18.79 25.09
CA ARG A 38 -4.62 20.13 24.81
C ARG A 38 -3.10 20.11 24.63
N ARG A 39 -2.34 19.39 25.47
CA ARG A 39 -0.89 19.24 25.29
C ARG A 39 -0.54 18.55 23.97
N GLN A 40 -1.25 17.45 23.66
CA GLN A 40 -1.01 16.73 22.42
C GLN A 40 -1.31 17.58 21.17
N ALA A 41 -2.38 18.38 21.21
CA ALA A 41 -2.70 19.32 20.14
C ALA A 41 -1.59 20.38 19.96
N ARG A 42 -1.10 20.99 21.04
CA ARG A 42 0.02 21.95 21.01
C ARG A 42 1.30 21.32 20.43
N ARG A 43 1.63 20.10 20.84
CA ARG A 43 2.79 19.35 20.32
C ARG A 43 2.63 19.07 18.83
N ARG A 44 1.46 18.59 18.39
CA ARG A 44 1.18 18.27 16.98
C ARG A 44 1.22 19.49 16.08
N ASN A 45 0.52 20.58 16.45
CA ASN A 45 0.48 21.80 15.65
C ASN A 45 1.86 22.43 15.51
N LYS A 46 2.63 22.50 16.60
CA LYS A 46 3.98 23.05 16.54
C LYS A 46 4.92 22.18 15.70
N ARG A 47 4.83 20.86 15.82
CA ARG A 47 5.59 19.90 15.01
C ARG A 47 5.25 19.99 13.52
N TYR A 48 3.97 20.11 13.19
CA TYR A 48 3.50 20.27 11.81
C TYR A 48 4.06 21.54 11.18
N ASN A 49 3.97 22.68 11.88
CA ASN A 49 4.50 23.95 11.40
C ASN A 49 6.03 23.93 11.22
N LEU A 50 6.77 23.34 12.16
CA LEU A 50 8.22 23.19 12.06
C LEU A 50 8.64 22.24 10.93
N ASN A 51 7.92 21.13 10.72
CA ASN A 51 8.16 20.23 9.58
C ASN A 51 7.87 20.91 8.24
N LYS A 52 6.83 21.76 8.18
CA LYS A 52 6.52 22.55 6.99
C LYS A 52 7.63 23.57 6.68
N GLU A 53 8.16 24.25 7.71
CA GLU A 53 9.33 25.13 7.58
C GLU A 53 10.57 24.34 7.13
N PHE A 54 10.80 23.14 7.67
CA PHE A 54 11.92 22.27 7.30
C PHE A 54 11.85 21.81 5.84
N GLN A 55 10.65 21.42 5.37
CA GLN A 55 10.43 21.02 3.98
C GLN A 55 10.60 22.20 3.02
N ALA A 56 10.16 23.41 3.39
CA ALA A 56 10.37 24.60 2.58
C ALA A 56 11.86 24.91 2.38
N LEU A 57 12.70 24.70 3.41
CA LEU A 57 14.15 24.83 3.26
C LEU A 57 14.78 23.75 2.36
N ALA A 58 14.23 22.53 2.35
CA ALA A 58 14.71 21.46 1.47
C ALA A 58 14.39 21.72 -0.01
N VAL A 59 13.26 22.37 -0.29
CA VAL A 59 12.89 22.79 -1.66
C VAL A 59 13.76 23.95 -2.12
N ASP A 60 14.00 24.94 -1.27
CA ASP A 60 14.90 26.07 -1.57
C ASP A 60 16.34 25.58 -1.91
N THR A 61 16.80 24.45 -1.34
CA THR A 61 18.11 23.84 -1.70
C THR A 61 18.10 22.99 -2.99
N ALA A 62 16.93 22.56 -3.47
CA ALA A 62 16.82 21.68 -4.64
C ALA A 62 16.73 22.47 -5.95
N GLU A 63 16.20 23.70 -5.92
CA GLU A 63 16.15 24.55 -7.12
C GLU A 63 17.55 24.98 -7.60
N ASP A 64 18.53 25.07 -6.70
CA ASP A 64 19.93 25.40 -7.04
C ASP A 64 20.66 24.29 -7.82
N PHE A 65 20.20 23.03 -7.77
CA PHE A 65 20.87 21.89 -8.45
C PHE A 65 20.32 21.57 -9.85
N THR A 66 19.15 22.10 -10.21
CA THR A 66 18.45 21.70 -11.46
C THR A 66 18.93 22.44 -12.71
N ALA A 67 19.77 23.47 -12.59
CA ALA A 67 20.31 24.22 -13.73
C ALA A 67 21.51 23.53 -14.44
N ALA A 68 22.09 22.45 -13.89
CA ALA A 68 23.38 21.92 -14.35
C ALA A 68 23.33 20.59 -15.14
N ALA A 69 22.17 19.95 -15.33
CA ALA A 69 22.10 18.57 -15.84
C ALA A 69 21.21 18.38 -17.08
N SER A 70 21.38 19.19 -18.13
CA SER A 70 20.80 18.91 -19.46
C SER A 70 21.89 18.60 -20.49
N ARG A 71 22.27 17.32 -20.58
CA ARG A 71 22.94 16.73 -21.75
C ARG A 71 22.90 15.19 -21.68
N PRO A 72 22.27 14.46 -22.63
CA PRO A 72 22.30 12.99 -22.65
C PRO A 72 23.34 12.44 -23.66
N PRO A 73 23.95 11.26 -23.39
CA PRO A 73 24.57 10.47 -24.45
C PRO A 73 23.89 9.09 -24.66
N VAL A 74 23.42 8.92 -25.90
CA VAL A 74 23.59 7.80 -26.86
C VAL A 74 23.60 6.34 -26.38
N ALA A 75 22.74 5.55 -27.02
CA ALA A 75 22.54 4.10 -26.90
C ALA A 75 23.64 3.22 -27.54
N ALA A 76 23.82 2.00 -27.00
CA ALA A 76 24.50 0.87 -27.64
C ALA A 76 23.74 -0.42 -27.24
N ALA A 77 22.97 -1.07 -28.14
CA ALA A 77 23.35 -1.96 -29.24
C ALA A 77 23.67 -3.42 -28.77
N VAL A 78 22.72 -4.31 -29.06
CA VAL A 78 22.77 -5.78 -28.99
C VAL A 78 23.33 -6.32 -30.32
N PRO A 79 24.09 -7.43 -30.35
CA PRO A 79 24.21 -8.21 -31.57
C PRO A 79 23.61 -9.62 -31.45
N GLU A 80 22.80 -9.90 -32.46
CA GLU A 80 22.18 -11.13 -32.92
C GLU A 80 23.10 -11.79 -33.97
N ILE A 81 23.34 -13.11 -33.92
CA ILE A 81 23.88 -13.87 -35.08
C ILE A 81 23.26 -15.29 -35.11
N THR A 82 22.61 -15.59 -36.24
CA THR A 82 22.04 -16.87 -36.69
C THR A 82 22.96 -17.55 -37.74
N PRO A 83 22.68 -18.81 -38.20
CA PRO A 83 23.67 -19.88 -38.44
C PRO A 83 24.16 -20.00 -39.89
N ALA A 84 25.16 -20.88 -40.10
CA ALA A 84 25.50 -21.40 -41.43
C ALA A 84 25.71 -22.92 -41.42
N LEU A 85 25.01 -23.57 -42.36
CA LEU A 85 25.00 -24.97 -42.77
C LEU A 85 26.03 -25.16 -43.90
N VAL A 86 26.78 -26.26 -43.96
CA VAL A 86 27.00 -27.15 -45.14
C VAL A 86 27.94 -28.34 -44.83
N PRO A 87 27.92 -29.45 -45.61
CA PRO A 87 28.01 -30.82 -45.11
C PRO A 87 29.25 -31.60 -45.61
N ALA A 88 29.47 -32.80 -45.08
CA ALA A 88 30.35 -33.79 -45.70
C ALA A 88 29.73 -35.20 -45.61
N THR A 89 29.56 -35.78 -46.79
CA THR A 89 29.01 -37.11 -47.10
C THR A 89 30.13 -38.17 -47.07
N VAL A 90 29.73 -39.46 -47.14
CA VAL A 90 30.48 -40.68 -47.58
C VAL A 90 30.87 -41.64 -46.40
N PRO A 91 30.75 -42.99 -46.53
CA PRO A 91 29.64 -43.88 -46.92
C PRO A 91 29.42 -45.04 -45.88
N PRO A 92 28.47 -45.99 -46.06
CA PRO A 92 28.20 -47.04 -45.06
C PRO A 92 29.20 -48.21 -45.15
N ARG A 93 29.75 -48.64 -44.00
CA ARG A 93 30.60 -49.82 -43.89
C ARG A 93 29.78 -51.03 -43.41
N VAL A 94 29.85 -52.10 -44.19
CA VAL A 94 29.19 -53.41 -44.03
C VAL A 94 29.49 -54.06 -42.68
N PRO A 95 28.53 -54.74 -42.02
CA PRO A 95 28.81 -55.49 -40.79
C PRO A 95 29.44 -56.85 -41.11
N THR A 96 30.67 -57.07 -40.63
CA THR A 96 31.25 -58.42 -40.46
C THR A 96 30.89 -58.95 -39.06
N PRO A 97 30.42 -60.20 -38.92
CA PRO A 97 30.16 -60.80 -37.62
C PRO A 97 31.49 -61.27 -37.02
N VAL A 98 31.91 -60.66 -35.90
CA VAL A 98 33.04 -61.14 -35.11
C VAL A 98 32.50 -61.96 -33.96
N LEU A 99 32.94 -63.22 -33.94
CA LEU A 99 32.76 -64.22 -32.89
C LEU A 99 32.91 -63.64 -31.47
N ALA A 100 32.00 -64.06 -30.59
CA ALA A 100 32.15 -63.96 -29.14
C ALA A 100 33.35 -64.79 -28.64
N PRO A 101 34.10 -64.28 -27.64
CA PRO A 101 34.71 -65.11 -26.61
C PRO A 101 33.83 -65.14 -25.34
N PRO A 102 33.73 -66.30 -24.65
CA PRO A 102 32.89 -66.46 -23.48
C PRO A 102 33.54 -65.89 -22.21
N SER A 103 32.68 -65.49 -21.27
CA SER A 103 32.97 -65.32 -19.84
C SER A 103 33.86 -64.13 -19.44
N ALA A 104 33.22 -62.98 -19.21
CA ALA A 104 33.65 -62.04 -18.19
C ALA A 104 32.62 -62.06 -17.06
N VAL A 105 33.04 -62.60 -15.92
CA VAL A 105 32.27 -62.69 -14.68
C VAL A 105 31.81 -61.29 -14.27
N GLU A 106 30.50 -61.07 -14.36
CA GLU A 106 29.82 -59.93 -13.78
C GLU A 106 30.05 -59.96 -12.26
N PRO A 107 30.60 -58.90 -11.63
CA PRO A 107 30.74 -58.88 -10.18
C PRO A 107 29.34 -58.84 -9.56
N GLN A 108 28.86 -60.01 -9.14
CA GLN A 108 27.65 -60.12 -8.35
C GLN A 108 27.83 -59.32 -7.06
N HIS A 109 27.22 -58.13 -7.00
CA HIS A 109 27.00 -57.45 -5.74
C HIS A 109 26.24 -58.41 -4.81
N PRO A 110 26.74 -58.71 -3.60
CA PRO A 110 26.03 -59.61 -2.70
C PRO A 110 24.68 -58.99 -2.38
N GLN A 111 23.60 -59.63 -2.83
CA GLN A 111 22.25 -59.27 -2.45
C GLN A 111 22.11 -59.51 -0.94
N ALA A 112 22.29 -58.44 -0.16
CA ALA A 112 22.12 -58.48 1.28
C ALA A 112 20.69 -58.96 1.59
N ASN A 113 20.57 -60.13 2.22
CA ASN A 113 19.28 -60.74 2.50
C ASN A 113 18.44 -59.84 3.43
N PRO A 114 17.34 -59.23 2.95
CA PRO A 114 16.56 -58.26 3.73
C PRO A 114 15.95 -58.90 4.99
N ALA A 115 15.72 -60.23 4.98
CA ALA A 115 15.20 -60.95 6.13
C ALA A 115 16.23 -61.05 7.27
N GLN A 116 17.51 -61.25 6.95
CA GLN A 116 18.59 -61.27 7.95
C GLN A 116 18.79 -59.89 8.58
N GLY A 117 18.75 -58.82 7.78
CA GLY A 117 18.82 -57.45 8.30
C GLY A 117 17.66 -57.08 9.24
N ARG A 118 16.45 -57.62 8.99
CA ARG A 118 15.31 -57.45 9.91
C ARG A 118 15.52 -58.19 11.23
N ARG A 119 15.99 -59.44 11.19
CA ARG A 119 16.29 -60.24 12.39
C ARG A 119 17.37 -59.59 13.25
N GLN A 120 18.45 -59.12 12.64
CA GLN A 120 19.52 -58.41 13.34
C GLN A 120 19.05 -57.10 13.99
N ARG A 121 18.17 -56.34 13.34
CA ARG A 121 17.58 -55.13 13.94
C ARG A 121 16.63 -55.47 15.10
N ALA A 122 15.86 -56.55 14.96
CA ALA A 122 14.94 -57.02 16.00
C ALA A 122 15.67 -57.54 17.25
N SER A 123 16.89 -58.09 17.09
CA SER A 123 17.72 -58.56 18.20
C SER A 123 18.48 -57.45 18.95
N LEU A 124 18.45 -56.20 18.48
CA LEU A 124 19.12 -55.09 19.16
C LEU A 124 18.31 -54.62 20.37
N THR A 125 18.99 -54.41 21.50
CA THR A 125 18.39 -53.77 22.68
C THR A 125 18.08 -52.30 22.41
N ALA A 126 17.16 -51.69 23.17
CA ALA A 126 16.78 -50.29 23.00
C ALA A 126 17.98 -49.33 23.03
N SER A 127 18.94 -49.55 23.94
CA SER A 127 20.18 -48.77 24.02
C SER A 127 21.09 -48.93 22.80
N GLN A 128 21.18 -50.14 22.23
CA GLN A 128 21.95 -50.38 21.01
C GLN A 128 21.27 -49.76 19.79
N GLN A 129 19.94 -49.87 19.70
CA GLN A 129 19.16 -49.21 18.65
C GLN A 129 19.32 -47.69 18.70
N GLU A 130 19.35 -47.09 19.89
CA GLU A 130 19.57 -45.67 20.06
C GLU A 130 20.97 -45.24 19.59
N ARG A 131 22.03 -45.98 19.96
CA ARG A 131 23.40 -45.72 19.47
C ARG A 131 23.51 -45.81 17.93
N VAL A 132 22.78 -46.75 17.32
CA VAL A 132 22.72 -46.83 15.85
C VAL A 132 22.00 -45.60 15.27
N ARG A 133 20.86 -45.21 15.85
CA ARG A 133 20.12 -44.01 15.43
C ARG A 133 20.95 -42.73 15.58
N THR A 134 21.72 -42.58 16.66
CA THR A 134 22.59 -41.41 16.85
C THR A 134 23.71 -41.38 15.83
N ARG A 135 24.40 -42.51 15.59
CA ARG A 135 25.43 -42.62 14.56
C ARG A 135 24.89 -42.33 13.16
N ASP A 136 23.69 -42.81 12.84
CA ASP A 136 23.06 -42.55 11.55
C ASP A 136 22.63 -41.08 11.39
N ARG A 137 22.15 -40.45 12.47
CA ARG A 137 21.88 -39.00 12.49
C ARG A 137 23.16 -38.20 12.27
N GLU A 138 24.27 -38.58 12.90
CA GLU A 138 25.57 -37.94 12.74
C GLU A 138 26.11 -38.08 11.32
N ARG A 139 26.09 -39.30 10.76
CA ARG A 139 26.44 -39.54 9.35
C ARG A 139 25.56 -38.74 8.40
N ALA A 140 24.26 -38.64 8.67
CA ALA A 140 23.35 -37.82 7.88
C ALA A 140 23.67 -36.32 7.99
N ARG A 141 24.04 -35.82 9.17
CA ARG A 141 24.50 -34.44 9.37
C ARG A 141 25.78 -34.16 8.58
N ALA A 142 26.80 -35.01 8.69
CA ALA A 142 28.05 -34.89 7.94
C ALA A 142 27.80 -34.91 6.42
N ARG A 143 26.93 -35.81 5.93
CA ARG A 143 26.52 -35.84 4.52
C ARG A 143 25.81 -34.57 4.08
N ARG A 144 24.97 -33.96 4.93
CA ARG A 144 24.30 -32.68 4.60
C ARG A 144 25.28 -31.51 4.60
N ALA A 145 26.23 -31.48 5.53
CA ALA A 145 27.24 -30.43 5.62
C ALA A 145 28.16 -30.42 4.38
N ASN A 146 28.53 -31.60 3.88
CA ASN A 146 29.41 -31.75 2.72
C ASN A 146 28.68 -31.70 1.36
N ARG A 147 27.39 -31.30 1.31
CA ARG A 147 26.63 -31.21 0.05
C ARG A 147 26.85 -29.88 -0.66
N THR A 148 27.07 -29.95 -1.97
CA THR A 148 27.09 -28.77 -2.84
C THR A 148 25.69 -28.17 -3.02
N LEU A 149 25.61 -26.87 -3.34
CA LEU A 149 24.33 -26.18 -3.56
C LEU A 149 23.47 -26.85 -4.66
N SER A 150 24.11 -27.32 -5.75
CA SER A 150 23.42 -28.05 -6.83
C SER A 150 22.83 -29.39 -6.36
N GLN A 151 23.50 -30.11 -5.46
CA GLN A 151 22.95 -31.32 -4.86
C GLN A 151 21.78 -30.99 -3.92
N GLN A 152 21.91 -29.96 -3.08
CA GLN A 152 20.83 -29.51 -2.20
C GLN A 152 19.57 -29.12 -2.97
N GLU A 153 19.73 -28.41 -4.09
CA GLU A 153 18.60 -28.02 -4.93
C GLU A 153 17.89 -29.21 -5.58
N ARG A 154 18.65 -30.19 -6.10
CA ARG A 154 18.07 -31.44 -6.62
C ARG A 154 17.30 -32.20 -5.55
N ASP A 155 17.82 -32.26 -4.33
CA ASP A 155 17.14 -32.91 -3.20
C ASP A 155 15.85 -32.17 -2.81
N ARG A 156 15.88 -30.83 -2.72
CA ARG A 156 14.68 -30.02 -2.46
C ARG A 156 13.59 -30.25 -3.51
N ARG A 157 13.95 -30.33 -4.79
CA ARG A 157 13.02 -30.63 -5.88
C ARG A 157 12.41 -32.02 -5.73
N ARG A 158 13.23 -33.05 -5.49
CA ARG A 158 12.77 -34.43 -5.24
C ARG A 158 11.88 -34.51 -4.00
N ASP A 159 12.20 -33.80 -2.94
CA ASP A 159 11.40 -33.78 -1.71
C ASP A 159 10.07 -33.06 -1.90
N ALA A 160 10.06 -31.95 -2.66
CA ALA A 160 8.84 -31.26 -3.05
C ALA A 160 7.94 -32.16 -3.91
N GLU A 161 8.50 -32.89 -4.87
CA GLU A 161 7.78 -33.86 -5.69
C GLU A 161 7.21 -35.00 -4.85
N ARG A 162 8.02 -35.62 -3.98
CA ARG A 162 7.54 -36.65 -3.02
C ARG A 162 6.45 -36.11 -2.11
N LYS A 163 6.54 -34.85 -1.68
CA LYS A 163 5.50 -34.20 -0.86
C LYS A 163 4.21 -34.04 -1.66
N ARG A 164 4.28 -33.56 -2.91
CA ARG A 164 3.12 -33.45 -3.81
C ARG A 164 2.48 -34.81 -4.06
N ALA A 165 3.27 -35.84 -4.38
CA ALA A 165 2.79 -37.20 -4.58
C ALA A 165 2.11 -37.76 -3.32
N ARG A 166 2.70 -37.58 -2.14
CA ARG A 166 2.05 -37.97 -0.88
C ARG A 166 0.75 -37.23 -0.63
N SER A 167 0.72 -35.91 -0.86
CA SER A 167 -0.50 -35.11 -0.70
C SER A 167 -1.61 -35.53 -1.68
N ALA A 168 -1.26 -35.94 -2.89
CA ALA A 168 -2.23 -36.45 -3.87
C ALA A 168 -2.86 -37.78 -3.48
N LEU A 169 -2.19 -38.56 -2.61
CA LEU A 169 -2.69 -39.84 -2.08
C LEU A 169 -3.48 -39.69 -0.77
N LEU A 170 -3.59 -38.47 -0.21
CA LEU A 170 -4.34 -38.26 1.02
C LEU A 170 -5.85 -38.24 0.74
N SER A 171 -6.63 -38.86 1.62
CA SER A 171 -8.08 -38.73 1.63
C SER A 171 -8.51 -37.31 2.02
N GLU A 172 -9.70 -36.90 1.61
CA GLU A 172 -10.24 -35.57 1.95
C GLU A 172 -10.34 -35.33 3.46
N ALA A 173 -10.66 -36.38 4.23
CA ALA A 173 -10.67 -36.33 5.69
C ALA A 173 -9.28 -36.02 6.26
N ALA A 174 -8.23 -36.70 5.77
CA ALA A 174 -6.85 -36.47 6.20
C ALA A 174 -6.35 -35.07 5.78
N VAL A 175 -6.75 -34.57 4.60
CA VAL A 175 -6.45 -33.20 4.15
C VAL A 175 -7.12 -32.19 5.09
N SER A 176 -8.36 -32.44 5.48
CA SER A 176 -9.13 -31.56 6.38
C SER A 176 -8.50 -31.53 7.78
N GLU A 177 -8.10 -32.69 8.30
CA GLU A 177 -7.38 -32.79 9.57
C GLU A 177 -6.05 -32.03 9.51
N GLN A 178 -5.26 -32.22 8.44
CA GLN A 178 -4.00 -31.50 8.24
C GLN A 178 -4.21 -29.98 8.18
N ARG A 179 -5.28 -29.50 7.52
CA ARG A 179 -5.63 -28.08 7.50
C ARG A 179 -5.99 -27.57 8.90
N ASN A 180 -6.74 -28.35 9.68
CA ASN A 180 -7.10 -27.98 11.06
C ASN A 180 -5.87 -27.93 11.96
N GLN A 181 -4.98 -28.93 11.89
CA GLN A 181 -3.72 -28.92 12.61
C GLN A 181 -2.86 -27.70 12.24
N ASN A 182 -2.76 -27.35 10.95
CA ASN A 182 -2.06 -26.16 10.50
C ASN A 182 -2.69 -24.86 11.03
N ARG A 183 -4.03 -24.76 11.06
CA ARG A 183 -4.74 -23.62 11.64
C ARG A 183 -4.43 -23.47 13.13
N THR A 184 -4.50 -24.56 13.89
CA THR A 184 -4.18 -24.57 15.33
C THR A 184 -2.73 -24.19 15.58
N GLN A 185 -1.79 -24.74 14.81
CA GLN A 185 -0.38 -24.39 14.92
C GLN A 185 -0.14 -22.90 14.61
N GLN A 186 -0.77 -22.37 13.56
CA GLN A 186 -0.66 -20.94 13.23
C GLN A 186 -1.28 -20.06 14.31
N ALA A 187 -2.44 -20.44 14.85
CA ALA A 187 -3.07 -19.73 15.96
C ALA A 187 -2.15 -19.71 17.19
N ASN A 188 -1.56 -20.86 17.53
CA ASN A 188 -0.62 -20.97 18.64
C ASN A 188 0.64 -20.12 18.42
N VAL A 189 1.20 -20.10 17.21
CA VAL A 189 2.35 -19.25 16.88
C VAL A 189 1.99 -17.77 17.02
N ARG A 190 0.79 -17.36 16.57
CA ARG A 190 0.32 -15.97 16.71
C ARG A 190 0.05 -15.59 18.16
N ALA A 191 -0.53 -16.49 18.94
CA ALA A 191 -0.86 -16.28 20.35
C ALA A 191 0.40 -16.16 21.21
N ASN A 192 1.41 -17.00 20.96
CA ASN A 192 2.67 -17.00 21.70
C ASN A 192 3.68 -15.95 21.19
N ARG A 193 3.31 -15.13 20.21
CA ARG A 193 4.22 -14.14 19.63
C ARG A 193 4.45 -12.97 20.61
N PRO A 194 5.72 -12.58 20.88
CA PRO A 194 6.03 -11.41 21.70
C PRO A 194 5.35 -10.14 21.19
N ALA A 195 5.05 -9.20 22.10
CA ALA A 195 4.40 -7.93 21.73
C ALA A 195 5.23 -7.13 20.72
N GLN A 196 6.56 -7.10 20.88
CA GLN A 196 7.46 -6.40 19.97
C GLN A 196 7.41 -6.97 18.55
N GLU A 197 7.46 -8.30 18.40
CA GLU A 197 7.33 -8.94 17.08
C GLU A 197 5.96 -8.69 16.45
N ARG A 198 4.89 -8.66 17.25
CA ARG A 198 3.55 -8.31 16.75
C ARG A 198 3.53 -6.90 16.18
N LEU A 199 4.14 -5.92 16.85
CA LEU A 199 4.25 -4.55 16.35
C LEU A 199 5.07 -4.47 15.06
N ILE A 200 6.23 -5.12 15.00
CA ILE A 200 7.07 -5.15 13.79
C ILE A 200 6.30 -5.69 12.59
N LEU A 201 5.51 -6.76 12.79
CA LEU A 201 4.69 -7.33 11.72
C LEU A 201 3.54 -6.42 11.31
N GLN A 202 2.87 -5.79 12.27
CA GLN A 202 1.82 -4.81 11.99
C GLN A 202 2.37 -3.60 11.22
N ASP A 203 3.55 -3.10 11.59
CA ASP A 203 4.22 -2.01 10.89
C ASP A 203 4.62 -2.43 9.47
N ALA A 204 5.18 -3.63 9.30
CA ALA A 204 5.52 -4.16 7.99
C ALA A 204 4.27 -4.38 7.11
N ASP A 205 3.16 -4.85 7.68
CA ASP A 205 1.90 -5.02 6.97
C ASP A 205 1.31 -3.67 6.58
N ARG A 206 1.30 -2.69 7.49
CA ARG A 206 0.88 -1.32 7.20
C ARG A 206 1.70 -0.73 6.06
N PHE A 207 3.02 -0.84 6.13
CA PHE A 207 3.92 -0.35 5.09
C PHE A 207 3.69 -1.04 3.74
N ARG A 208 3.52 -2.36 3.72
CA ARG A 208 3.15 -3.09 2.48
C ARG A 208 1.81 -2.63 1.92
N HIS A 209 0.83 -2.34 2.78
CA HIS A 209 -0.45 -1.80 2.34
C HIS A 209 -0.30 -0.39 1.76
N GLU A 210 0.45 0.48 2.42
CA GLU A 210 0.73 1.85 1.95
C GLU A 210 1.44 1.82 0.59
N GLN A 211 2.50 1.02 0.43
CA GLN A 211 3.18 0.85 -0.85
C GLN A 211 2.24 0.37 -1.97
N ARG A 212 1.35 -0.59 -1.66
CA ARG A 212 0.34 -1.01 -2.64
C ARG A 212 -0.65 0.09 -2.99
N ARG A 213 -1.00 0.98 -2.06
CA ARG A 213 -1.90 2.12 -2.33
C ARG A 213 -1.21 3.20 -3.15
N GLU A 214 0.09 3.39 -2.98
CA GLU A 214 0.88 4.35 -3.75
C GLU A 214 1.09 3.91 -5.19
N GLN A 215 1.24 2.60 -5.42
CA GLN A 215 1.36 2.01 -6.75
C GLN A 215 0.01 1.80 -7.45
N GLU A 216 -1.10 2.07 -6.76
CA GLU A 216 -2.44 1.83 -7.27
C GLU A 216 -2.81 2.84 -8.35
N THR A 217 -3.23 2.34 -9.50
CA THR A 217 -3.73 3.18 -10.58
C THR A 217 -5.05 3.86 -10.17
N PRO A 218 -5.43 4.99 -10.81
CA PRO A 218 -6.71 5.64 -10.54
C PRO A 218 -7.92 4.70 -10.71
N ASP A 219 -7.88 3.80 -11.70
CA ASP A 219 -8.94 2.84 -11.97
C ASP A 219 -9.04 1.78 -10.87
N GLU A 220 -7.92 1.20 -10.44
CA GLU A 220 -7.88 0.27 -9.31
C GLU A 220 -8.36 0.93 -8.01
N ARG A 221 -7.97 2.19 -7.78
CA ARG A 221 -8.43 3.00 -6.65
C ARG A 221 -9.94 3.19 -6.70
N SER A 222 -10.50 3.49 -7.87
CA SER A 222 -11.94 3.65 -8.06
C SER A 222 -12.68 2.33 -7.82
N ALA A 223 -12.16 1.20 -8.32
CA ALA A 223 -12.72 -0.12 -8.11
C ALA A 223 -12.67 -0.55 -6.64
N ARG A 224 -11.59 -0.23 -5.92
CA ARG A 224 -11.50 -0.49 -4.47
C ARG A 224 -12.55 0.31 -3.70
N LEU A 225 -12.71 1.59 -4.00
CA LEU A 225 -13.73 2.44 -3.37
C LEU A 225 -15.15 1.97 -3.72
N ALA A 226 -15.38 1.48 -4.94
CA ALA A 226 -16.66 0.88 -5.33
C ALA A 226 -16.97 -0.39 -4.50
N ARG A 227 -15.99 -1.28 -4.34
CA ARG A 227 -16.13 -2.47 -3.46
C ARG A 227 -16.37 -2.08 -2.01
N GLU A 228 -15.68 -1.05 -1.51
CA GLU A 228 -15.87 -0.57 -0.14
C GLU A 228 -17.28 0.01 0.07
N ARG A 229 -17.80 0.76 -0.91
CA ARG A 229 -19.19 1.26 -0.89
C ARG A 229 -20.19 0.11 -0.90
N ALA A 230 -20.03 -0.86 -1.80
CA ALA A 230 -20.92 -2.02 -1.86
C ALA A 230 -20.93 -2.81 -0.54
N HIS A 231 -19.76 -3.03 0.07
CA HIS A 231 -19.68 -3.70 1.38
C HIS A 231 -20.32 -2.86 2.50
N GLN A 232 -20.18 -1.53 2.47
CA GLN A 232 -20.86 -0.66 3.44
C GLN A 232 -22.38 -0.70 3.27
N GLU A 233 -22.88 -0.70 2.04
CA GLU A 233 -24.30 -0.82 1.72
C GLU A 233 -24.85 -2.18 2.16
N GLU A 234 -24.14 -3.28 1.88
CA GLU A 234 -24.50 -4.62 2.34
C GLU A 234 -24.54 -4.71 3.87
N ARG A 235 -23.55 -4.13 4.55
CA ARG A 235 -23.59 -4.07 6.03
C ARG A 235 -24.80 -3.31 6.52
N ARG A 236 -25.10 -2.12 5.95
CA ARG A 236 -26.26 -1.32 6.33
C ARG A 236 -27.57 -2.04 6.09
N ALA A 237 -27.72 -2.74 4.95
CA ALA A 237 -28.91 -3.52 4.64
C ALA A 237 -29.15 -4.67 5.63
N ASN A 238 -28.09 -5.16 6.28
CA ASN A 238 -28.14 -6.25 7.25
C ASN A 238 -28.11 -5.76 8.72
N LEU A 239 -28.16 -4.45 8.98
CA LEU A 239 -28.21 -3.93 10.34
C LEU A 239 -29.58 -4.19 10.97
N SER A 240 -29.59 -4.51 12.27
CA SER A 240 -30.83 -4.52 13.04
C SER A 240 -31.21 -3.09 13.45
N GLN A 241 -32.50 -2.83 13.71
CA GLN A 241 -32.99 -1.51 14.15
C GLN A 241 -32.23 -0.98 15.38
N GLN A 242 -31.93 -1.83 16.37
CA GLN A 242 -31.14 -1.43 17.54
C GLN A 242 -29.72 -1.00 17.17
N GLN A 243 -29.10 -1.65 16.18
CA GLN A 243 -27.77 -1.27 15.71
C GLN A 243 -27.82 0.05 14.93
N GLU A 244 -28.85 0.26 14.11
CA GLU A 244 -29.06 1.53 13.41
C GLU A 244 -29.22 2.70 14.38
N GLU A 245 -30.02 2.53 15.43
CA GLU A 245 -30.19 3.55 16.48
C GLU A 245 -28.88 3.83 17.22
N ALA A 246 -28.10 2.79 17.54
CA ALA A 246 -26.79 2.94 18.15
C ALA A 246 -25.79 3.66 17.23
N GLU A 247 -25.77 3.34 15.93
CA GLU A 247 -24.95 4.05 14.94
C GLU A 247 -25.38 5.52 14.80
N GLN A 248 -26.69 5.80 14.81
CA GLN A 248 -27.20 7.17 14.77
C GLN A 248 -26.84 7.95 16.04
N ALA A 249 -26.98 7.34 17.21
CA ALA A 249 -26.58 7.94 18.49
C ALA A 249 -25.07 8.26 18.49
N TYR A 250 -24.24 7.29 18.11
CA TYR A 250 -22.81 7.47 17.95
C TYR A 250 -22.47 8.59 16.96
N ARG A 251 -23.20 8.69 15.83
CA ARG A 251 -23.00 9.77 14.85
C ARG A 251 -23.35 11.13 15.41
N ARG A 252 -24.42 11.24 16.21
CA ARG A 252 -24.81 12.50 16.88
C ARG A 252 -23.77 12.91 17.91
N GLU A 253 -23.30 11.99 18.72
CA GLU A 253 -22.22 12.22 19.70
C GLU A 253 -20.92 12.64 19.03
N TYR A 254 -20.53 11.94 17.96
CA TYR A 254 -19.35 12.27 17.17
C TYR A 254 -19.45 13.68 16.56
N GLN A 255 -20.61 14.08 16.05
CA GLN A 255 -20.85 15.43 15.55
C GLN A 255 -20.82 16.48 16.66
N ALA A 256 -21.36 16.18 17.84
CA ALA A 256 -21.26 17.07 19.00
C ALA A 256 -19.79 17.27 19.41
N MET A 257 -19.01 16.20 19.51
CA MET A 257 -17.57 16.27 19.80
C MET A 257 -16.77 17.04 18.74
N GLN A 258 -17.16 16.92 17.47
CA GLN A 258 -16.57 17.72 16.38
C GLN A 258 -16.85 19.20 16.61
N ARG A 259 -18.11 19.59 16.87
CA ARG A 259 -18.49 20.99 17.13
C ARG A 259 -17.79 21.57 18.36
N ASP A 260 -17.68 20.80 19.44
CA ASP A 260 -16.97 21.23 20.65
C ASP A 260 -15.46 21.38 20.45
N GLY A 261 -14.91 20.72 19.42
CA GLY A 261 -13.49 20.77 19.06
C GLY A 261 -13.14 21.77 17.97
N GLN A 262 -14.13 22.38 17.30
CA GLN A 262 -13.92 23.37 16.26
C GLN A 262 -13.38 24.67 16.86
N ASP A 263 -12.41 25.27 16.18
CA ASP A 263 -11.95 26.60 16.54
C ASP A 263 -12.89 27.69 15.99
N ASP A 264 -12.70 28.93 16.45
CA ASP A 264 -13.57 30.05 16.06
C ASP A 264 -13.49 30.37 14.55
N GLU A 265 -12.36 30.07 13.91
CA GLU A 265 -12.13 30.29 12.48
C GLU A 265 -12.93 29.28 11.64
N GLU A 266 -12.84 27.99 11.97
CA GLU A 266 -13.65 26.93 11.36
C GLU A 266 -15.16 27.18 11.57
N ASN A 267 -15.54 27.69 12.74
CA ASN A 267 -16.94 28.00 13.04
C ASN A 267 -17.45 29.19 12.20
N GLU A 268 -16.64 30.23 12.02
CA GLU A 268 -17.00 31.37 11.17
C GLU A 268 -17.01 31.00 9.68
N GLU A 269 -16.09 30.14 9.22
CA GLU A 269 -16.12 29.59 7.87
C GLU A 269 -17.37 28.75 7.64
N ALA A 270 -17.76 27.88 8.59
CA ALA A 270 -18.99 27.11 8.51
C ALA A 270 -20.23 28.01 8.41
N ARG A 271 -20.28 29.09 9.20
CA ARG A 271 -21.35 30.11 9.12
C ARG A 271 -21.33 30.85 7.78
N GLN A 272 -20.16 31.22 7.26
CA GLN A 272 -20.01 31.89 5.98
C GLN A 272 -20.43 30.99 4.82
N ASN A 273 -20.08 29.71 4.86
CA ASN A 273 -20.51 28.69 3.90
C ASN A 273 -22.03 28.51 3.94
N GLU A 274 -22.63 28.45 5.13
CA GLU A 274 -24.08 28.38 5.29
C GLU A 274 -24.77 29.68 4.81
N ARG A 275 -24.20 30.86 5.08
CA ARG A 275 -24.67 32.14 4.52
C ARG A 275 -24.62 32.15 3.00
N THR A 276 -23.53 31.66 2.42
CA THR A 276 -23.33 31.55 0.97
C THR A 276 -24.35 30.60 0.37
N ARG A 277 -24.54 29.42 0.96
CA ARG A 277 -25.55 28.44 0.56
C ARG A 277 -26.97 29.00 0.63
N ARG A 278 -27.33 29.68 1.72
CA ARG A 278 -28.64 30.36 1.84
C ARG A 278 -28.79 31.51 0.85
N GLY A 279 -27.70 32.21 0.57
CA GLY A 279 -27.65 33.29 -0.41
C GLY A 279 -27.80 32.79 -1.84
N SER A 280 -27.22 31.64 -2.18
CA SER A 280 -27.35 31.01 -3.50
C SER A 280 -28.75 30.43 -3.72
N LEU A 281 -29.33 29.79 -2.69
CA LEU A 281 -30.71 29.31 -2.72
C LEU A 281 -31.72 30.47 -2.87
N ARG A 282 -31.55 31.56 -2.10
CA ARG A 282 -32.45 32.72 -2.17
C ARG A 282 -32.35 33.51 -3.47
N ARG A 283 -31.16 33.62 -4.05
CA ARG A 283 -30.95 34.28 -5.35
C ARG A 283 -31.33 33.42 -6.56
N GLY A 284 -31.89 32.23 -6.33
CA GLY A 284 -32.27 31.33 -7.42
C GLY A 284 -31.07 30.84 -8.23
N HIS A 285 -29.85 30.90 -7.71
CA HIS A 285 -28.66 30.37 -8.41
C HIS A 285 -28.71 28.85 -8.58
N THR A 286 -29.59 28.17 -7.84
CA THR A 286 -29.94 26.77 -8.10
C THR A 286 -30.72 26.58 -9.41
N LEU A 287 -31.39 27.60 -9.95
CA LEU A 287 -32.11 27.54 -11.24
C LEU A 287 -31.21 27.78 -12.46
N ALA A 288 -29.98 28.29 -12.27
CA ALA A 288 -29.07 28.58 -13.39
C ALA A 288 -28.51 27.31 -14.06
N ASN A 289 -28.61 26.14 -13.41
CA ASN A 289 -28.13 24.84 -13.88
C ASN A 289 -29.26 23.80 -14.02
N HIS A 290 -30.52 24.21 -14.12
CA HIS A 290 -31.59 23.27 -14.45
C HIS A 290 -31.79 23.21 -15.97
N GLU A 291 -31.71 21.99 -16.53
CA GLU A 291 -32.02 21.67 -17.92
C GLU A 291 -33.45 22.10 -18.33
N ASP A 292 -34.32 22.38 -17.34
CA ASP A 292 -35.69 22.87 -17.50
C ASP A 292 -35.81 24.40 -17.58
N PHE A 293 -34.70 25.16 -17.58
CA PHE A 293 -34.77 26.61 -17.80
C PHE A 293 -35.23 26.91 -19.23
N ARG A 294 -36.54 27.12 -19.41
CA ARG A 294 -37.13 27.45 -20.71
C ARG A 294 -36.74 28.85 -21.11
N VAL A 295 -35.74 28.94 -21.97
CA VAL A 295 -35.28 30.19 -22.62
C VAL A 295 -36.45 30.97 -23.27
N SER A 296 -37.51 30.28 -23.68
CA SER A 296 -38.75 30.88 -24.22
C SER A 296 -39.53 31.75 -23.23
N MET A 297 -39.27 31.67 -21.92
CA MET A 297 -39.91 32.52 -20.90
C MET A 297 -39.18 33.85 -20.69
N LEU A 298 -38.00 34.03 -21.28
CA LEU A 298 -37.31 35.32 -21.31
C LEU A 298 -37.85 36.14 -22.50
N SER A 299 -38.89 36.92 -22.28
CA SER A 299 -39.39 37.90 -23.26
C SER A 299 -39.16 39.32 -22.78
N GLY A 300 -38.51 40.15 -23.60
CA GLY A 300 -38.32 41.57 -23.34
C GLY A 300 -37.50 42.26 -24.44
N PRO A 301 -37.52 43.61 -24.52
CA PRO A 301 -36.86 44.37 -25.58
C PRO A 301 -35.34 44.13 -25.70
N ASN A 302 -34.74 43.63 -24.61
CA ASN A 302 -33.31 43.37 -24.49
C ASN A 302 -32.96 41.88 -24.61
N ILE A 303 -33.83 41.04 -25.19
CA ILE A 303 -33.59 39.61 -25.40
C ILE A 303 -33.76 39.29 -26.88
N VAL A 304 -32.71 38.79 -27.54
CA VAL A 304 -32.71 38.36 -28.94
C VAL A 304 -32.18 36.93 -28.98
N ASP A 305 -32.92 36.04 -29.64
CA ASP A 305 -32.61 34.59 -29.75
C ASP A 305 -32.36 33.92 -28.40
N GLY A 306 -33.14 34.31 -27.38
CA GLY A 306 -33.02 33.74 -26.04
C GLY A 306 -31.77 34.18 -25.25
N ARG A 307 -31.00 35.15 -25.77
CA ARG A 307 -29.86 35.75 -25.10
C ARG A 307 -30.13 37.21 -24.80
N HIS A 308 -29.72 37.67 -23.62
CA HIS A 308 -29.77 39.08 -23.28
C HIS A 308 -28.81 39.86 -24.18
N LYS A 309 -29.35 40.83 -24.96
CA LYS A 309 -28.53 41.89 -25.55
C LYS A 309 -28.15 42.84 -24.43
N LEU A 310 -26.89 42.76 -24.01
CA LEU A 310 -26.28 43.80 -23.18
C LEU A 310 -26.30 45.10 -23.98
N PRO A 311 -26.70 46.24 -23.37
CA PRO A 311 -26.61 47.52 -24.04
C PRO A 311 -25.14 47.80 -24.41
N PRO A 312 -24.89 48.52 -25.53
CA PRO A 312 -23.54 48.81 -25.97
C PRO A 312 -22.79 49.54 -24.86
N THR A 313 -21.69 48.94 -24.40
CA THR A 313 -20.82 49.54 -23.38
C THR A 313 -20.00 50.63 -24.05
N THR A 314 -20.15 51.87 -23.57
CA THR A 314 -19.29 52.98 -23.98
C THR A 314 -18.07 53.04 -23.09
N VAL A 315 -16.88 53.12 -23.68
CA VAL A 315 -15.63 53.38 -22.95
C VAL A 315 -15.57 54.86 -22.59
N CYS A 316 -15.34 55.17 -21.31
CA CYS A 316 -15.18 56.56 -20.87
C CYS A 316 -13.89 57.15 -21.47
N PRO A 317 -13.94 58.26 -22.23
CA PRO A 317 -12.75 58.84 -22.85
C PRO A 317 -11.75 59.42 -21.84
N HIS A 318 -12.18 59.66 -20.59
CA HIS A 318 -11.33 60.21 -19.54
C HIS A 318 -10.56 59.19 -18.71
N CYS A 319 -11.01 57.93 -18.65
CA CYS A 319 -10.38 56.92 -17.79
C CYS A 319 -10.34 55.50 -18.37
N ASN A 320 -10.79 55.30 -19.61
CA ASN A 320 -10.89 54.00 -20.28
C ASN A 320 -11.69 52.93 -19.51
N ALA A 321 -12.45 53.32 -18.49
CA ALA A 321 -13.34 52.42 -17.78
C ALA A 321 -14.61 52.16 -18.61
N TRP A 322 -15.10 50.92 -18.53
CA TRP A 322 -16.33 50.48 -19.18
C TRP A 322 -17.52 51.07 -18.42
N LYS A 323 -18.39 51.83 -19.09
CA LYS A 323 -19.54 52.46 -18.46
C LYS A 323 -20.84 51.87 -18.97
N TRP A 324 -21.70 51.45 -18.04
CA TRP A 324 -23.06 51.01 -18.34
C TRP A 324 -24.00 52.23 -18.47
N PRO A 325 -24.94 52.25 -19.43
CA PRO A 325 -25.78 53.41 -19.70
C PRO A 325 -26.77 53.80 -18.58
N ALA A 326 -26.88 53.01 -17.50
CA ALA A 326 -27.78 53.28 -16.38
C ALA A 326 -27.14 54.06 -15.22
N GLU A 327 -25.86 54.44 -15.29
CA GLU A 327 -25.27 55.28 -14.26
C GLU A 327 -25.62 56.76 -14.49
N PRO A 328 -26.40 57.42 -13.60
CA PRO A 328 -26.65 58.85 -13.71
C PRO A 328 -25.32 59.60 -13.67
N ARG A 329 -25.18 60.60 -14.54
CA ARG A 329 -24.03 61.50 -14.54
C ARG A 329 -23.86 62.08 -13.14
N LYS A 330 -22.71 61.84 -12.51
CA LYS A 330 -22.31 62.60 -11.32
C LYS A 330 -22.27 64.08 -11.73
N PRO A 331 -22.96 64.99 -11.04
CA PRO A 331 -22.81 66.41 -11.30
C PRO A 331 -21.34 66.79 -11.05
N ALA A 332 -20.78 67.55 -11.99
CA ALA A 332 -19.44 68.12 -11.84
C ALA A 332 -19.44 69.08 -10.65
N ALA A 333 -18.43 68.94 -9.79
CA ALA A 333 -18.10 69.90 -8.75
C ALA A 333 -17.33 71.08 -9.37
#